data_AF-A0A6N3ELB0-F1
#
_entry.id   AF-A0A6N3ELB0-F1
#
_cell.length_a   1.000
_cell.length_b   1.000
_cell.length_c   1.000
_cell.angle_alpha   90.00
_cell.angle_beta   90.00
_cell.angle_gamma   90.00
#
_symmetry.space_group_name_H-M   'P 1'
#
loop_
_entity.id
_entity.type
_entity.pdbx_description
1 polymer ?
#
loop_
_entity_poly.entity_id
_entity_poly.type
_entity_poly.pdbx_seq_one_letter_code
_entity_poly.pdbx_strand_id
1 'polypeptide(L)' 'MLSYMLDQCGNCQVIIVENEIPDDVDLSAATLIEFTKNESIGRYGFLLDQLIL' A
#
# COMPACT_ATOMS: atom_id res chain seq x y z
N MET A 1 -8.11 -2.88 12.93
CA MET A 1 -8.84 -1.96 12.03
C MET A 1 -8.62 -2.37 10.58
N LEU A 2 -7.37 -2.44 10.12
CA LEU A 2 -7.00 -2.85 8.76
C LEU A 2 -7.68 -4.16 8.31
N SER A 3 -7.58 -5.23 9.09
CA SER A 3 -8.18 -6.53 8.76
C SER A 3 -9.70 -6.45 8.53
N TYR A 4 -10.41 -5.69 9.36
CA TYR A 4 -11.86 -5.49 9.19
C TYR A 4 -12.19 -4.77 7.88
N MET A 5 -11.40 -3.78 7.48
CA MET A 5 -11.63 -3.06 6.23
C MET A 5 -11.38 -3.95 5.01
N LEU A 6 -10.39 -4.85 5.08
CA LEU A 6 -10.11 -5.84 4.04
C LEU A 6 -11.27 -6.84 3.91
N ASP A 7 -11.77 -7.35 5.03
CA ASP A 7 -12.82 -8.37 5.03
C ASP A 7 -14.19 -7.82 4.60
N GLN A 8 -14.45 -6.53 4.85
CA GLN A 8 -15.78 -5.93 4.71
C GLN A 8 -15.91 -4.96 3.53
N CYS A 9 -14.86 -4.76 2.72
CA CYS A 9 -14.96 -3.85 1.56
C CYS A 9 -15.88 -4.35 0.44
N GLY A 10 -16.23 -5.65 0.45
CA GLY A 10 -17.11 -6.25 -0.56
C GLY A 10 -16.59 -6.02 -1.98
N ASN A 11 -17.45 -5.51 -2.86
CA ASN A 11 -17.08 -5.21 -4.26
C ASN A 11 -16.54 -3.78 -4.46
N CYS A 12 -16.36 -3.00 -3.39
CA CYS A 12 -15.83 -1.65 -3.51
C CYS A 12 -14.30 -1.69 -3.69
N GLN A 13 -13.78 -0.81 -4.55
CA GLN A 13 -12.36 -0.51 -4.55
C GLN A 13 -12.05 0.39 -3.35
N VAL A 14 -11.19 -0.07 -2.44
CA VAL A 14 -10.77 0.68 -1.26
C VAL A 14 -9.26 0.88 -1.31
N ILE A 15 -8.81 2.11 -1.06
CA ILE A 15 -7.39 2.44 -0.90
C ILE A 15 -7.17 2.74 0.57
N ILE A 16 -6.23 2.02 1.18
CA ILE A 16 -5.84 2.20 2.58
C ILE A 16 -4.37 2.62 2.59
N VAL A 17 -4.05 3.70 3.31
CA VAL A 17 -2.70 4.25 3.42
C VAL A 17 -2.33 4.29 4.90
N GLU A 18 -1.36 3.49 5.29
CA GLU A 18 -0.86 3.38 6.66
C GLU A 18 0.66 3.62 6.67
N ASN A 19 1.17 4.24 7.73
CA ASN A 19 2.62 4.43 7.89
C ASN A 19 3.33 3.17 8.39
N GLU A 20 2.61 2.32 9.12
CA GLU A 20 3.10 1.06 9.68
C GLU A 20 2.02 -0.01 9.46
N ILE A 21 2.44 -1.18 8.99
CA ILE A 21 1.55 -2.33 8.79
C ILE A 21 1.86 -3.36 9.89
N PRO A 22 0.86 -3.85 10.63
CA PRO A 22 1.09 -4.89 11.64
C PRO A 22 1.48 -6.23 11.00
N ASP A 23 2.41 -6.94 11.62
CA ASP A 23 2.93 -8.24 11.14
C ASP A 23 1.88 -9.37 11.16
N ASP A 24 0.79 -9.20 11.91
CA ASP A 24 -0.26 -10.20 12.13
C ASP A 24 -1.48 -10.04 11.21
N VAL A 25 -1.41 -9.16 10.20
CA VAL A 25 -2.50 -8.94 9.24
C VAL A 25 -2.25 -9.75 7.97
N ASP A 26 -3.22 -10.59 7.60
CA ASP A 26 -3.23 -11.27 6.31
C ASP A 26 -3.61 -10.27 5.20
N LEU A 27 -2.65 -9.98 4.32
CA LEU A 27 -2.80 -9.09 3.17
C LEU A 27 -2.96 -9.83 1.84
N SER A 28 -3.13 -11.15 1.86
CA SER A 28 -3.20 -11.99 0.64
C SER A 28 -4.32 -11.57 -0.33
N ALA A 29 -5.38 -10.95 0.18
CA ALA A 29 -6.50 -10.43 -0.60
C ALA A 29 -6.29 -9.00 -1.14
N ALA A 30 -5.15 -8.36 -0.85
CA ALA A 30 -4.87 -6.97 -1.20
C ALA A 30 -3.61 -6.82 -2.06
N THR A 31 -3.60 -5.78 -2.89
CA THR A 31 -2.37 -5.34 -3.55
C THR A 31 -1.60 -4.43 -2.60
N LEU A 32 -0.47 -4.91 -2.08
CA LEU A 32 0.41 -4.11 -1.24
C LEU A 32 1.40 -3.29 -2.10
N ILE A 33 1.50 -2.00 -1.83
CA ILE A 33 2.52 -1.12 -2.42
C ILE A 33 3.25 -0.43 -1.28
N GLU A 34 4.52 -0.78 -1.10
CA GLU A 34 5.37 -0.18 -0.08
C GLU A 34 6.12 1.03 -0.62
N PHE A 35 6.01 2.14 0.11
CA PHE A 35 6.74 3.37 -0.16
C PHE A 35 7.78 3.59 0.92
N THR A 36 8.96 4.02 0.51
CA THR A 36 10.06 4.30 1.42
C THR A 36 10.77 5.59 1.01
N LYS A 37 11.54 6.17 1.93
CA LYS A 37 12.49 7.25 1.66
C LYS A 37 13.91 6.73 1.49
N ASN A 38 14.08 5.42 1.42
CA ASN A 38 15.36 4.81 1.07
C ASN A 38 15.50 4.85 -0.46
N GLU A 39 16.53 5.52 -0.97
CA GLU A 39 16.79 5.63 -2.40
C GLU A 39 17.28 4.31 -3.04
N SER A 40 17.68 3.33 -2.23
CA SER A 40 18.29 2.07 -2.70
C SER A 40 17.38 0.85 -2.65
N ILE A 41 16.20 0.93 -2.01
CA ILE A 41 15.30 -0.20 -1.79
C ILE A 41 13.86 0.29 -1.97
N GLY A 42 12.99 -0.50 -2.61
CA GLY A 42 11.56 -0.21 -2.72
C GLY A 42 11.22 1.00 -3.60
N ARG A 43 10.02 1.56 -3.43
CA ARG A 43 9.55 2.72 -4.20
C ARG A 43 9.79 4.01 -3.41
N TYR A 44 10.60 4.91 -3.95
CA TYR A 44 10.88 6.20 -3.33
C TYR A 44 9.69 7.17 -3.45
N GLY A 45 8.88 7.27 -2.39
CA GLY A 45 7.72 8.16 -2.32
C GLY A 45 6.72 8.06 -3.49
N PHE A 46 5.83 9.05 -3.59
CA PHE A 46 4.82 9.15 -4.67
C PHE A 46 5.35 9.92 -5.89
N LEU A 47 6.62 9.75 -6.24
CA LEU A 47 7.16 10.46 -7.41
C LEU A 47 6.42 9.97 -8.66
N LEU A 48 5.78 10.92 -9.35
CA LEU A 48 5.33 10.75 -10.72
C LEU A 48 6.58 10.57 -11.57
N ASP A 49 6.66 9.43 -12.25
CA ASP A 49 7.59 9.28 -13.37
C ASP A 49 7.12 10.24 -14.47
N GLN A 50 7.53 11.50 -14.39
CA GLN A 50 7.46 12.38 -15.54
C GLN A 50 8.62 12.00 -16.44
N LEU A 51 8.34 11.05 -17.33
CA LEU A 51 9.12 10.85 -18.53
C LEU A 51 9.05 12.17 -19.33
N ILE A 52 10.05 13.03 -19.15
CA ILE A 52 10.33 14.13 -20.09
C ILE A 52 11.01 13.46 -21.28
N LEU A 53 10.22 13.20 -22.34
CA LEU A 53 10.72 13.01 -23.70
C LEU A 53 10.68 14.34 -24.44
#